data_AF-A0A9P5G6K7-F1
#
_entry.id   AF-A0A9P5G6K7-F1
#
_cell.length_a   1.000
_cell.length_b   1.000
_cell.length_c   1.000
_cell.angle_alpha   90.00
_cell.angle_beta   90.00
_cell.angle_gamma   90.00
#
_symmetry.space_group_name_H-M   'P 1'
#
loop_
_entity.id
_entity.type
_entity.pdbx_description
1 polymer ?
#
loop_
_entity_poly.entity_id
_entity_poly.type
_entity_poly.pdbx_seq_one_letter_code
_entity_poly.pdbx_strand_id
1 'polypeptide(L)'
;MNISNVKIALYRIDAVQSTSINSSRREQSYKVGDDQHLYQAPPGKKAEEFMGMDLPFRVLLPKSQPGSISLAKGAVETTYRLYVSVTLARSQKPVFEYFPVRIKRYDKLSLFRKYSTPREGKVVSSDHIVDLDYLLNQTSFGPGDTITGHVRIKPNPDWPTRSRKVKIQKLSVQIIELITFTLEGEQPVEKKRKFEKHVLAQDIRLSEVAGKLHKIVIDFPSSEIRNRDGVVPQQDQSLPLDSCNGFTTTTQTYKIEYFVVIKANFSHCKDVSIDQPIVVTPFDHVMCMSLKKAIEDAVAEAKLLEPNILFSEPRLYRPHDMNSYMLYGVQRVGSLSSSAKPKVVIR
;
A
#
# COMPACT_ATOMS: atom_id res chain seq x y z
N MET A 1 0.89 -40.41 5.55
CA MET A 1 -0.13 -39.66 4.77
C MET A 1 0.08 -39.95 3.29
N ASN A 2 -0.96 -40.34 2.55
CA ASN A 2 -0.84 -40.63 1.12
C ASN A 2 -1.10 -39.37 0.29
N ILE A 3 -0.02 -38.76 -0.20
CA ILE A 3 -0.03 -37.46 -0.88
C ILE A 3 0.18 -37.67 -2.38
N SER A 4 -0.66 -37.04 -3.20
CA SER A 4 -0.57 -37.08 -4.66
C SER A 4 0.06 -35.83 -5.25
N ASN A 5 -0.18 -34.66 -4.64
CA ASN A 5 0.29 -33.37 -5.13
C ASN A 5 0.40 -32.36 -3.99
N VAL A 6 1.45 -31.54 -4.01
CA VAL A 6 1.59 -30.35 -3.15
C VAL A 6 1.82 -29.13 -4.04
N LYS A 7 0.98 -28.10 -3.87
CA LYS A 7 1.11 -26.81 -4.55
C LYS A 7 1.14 -25.67 -3.55
N ILE A 8 1.80 -24.59 -3.93
CA ILE A 8 1.76 -23.33 -3.19
C ILE A 8 1.42 -22.17 -4.11
N ALA A 9 0.64 -21.23 -3.61
CA ALA A 9 0.20 -20.06 -4.36
C ALA A 9 0.01 -18.85 -3.44
N LEU A 10 0.53 -17.69 -3.84
CA LEU A 10 0.33 -16.44 -3.12
C LEU A 10 -0.87 -15.70 -3.70
N TYR A 11 -1.77 -15.26 -2.83
CA TYR A 11 -2.92 -14.44 -3.20
C TYR A 11 -2.86 -13.11 -2.47
N ARG A 12 -3.16 -12.03 -3.19
CA ARG A 12 -3.50 -10.73 -2.65
C ARG A 12 -5.00 -10.65 -2.49
N ILE A 13 -5.46 -10.15 -1.35
CA ILE A 13 -6.88 -9.95 -1.08
C ILE A 13 -7.08 -8.47 -0.81
N ASP A 14 -7.87 -7.84 -1.67
CA ASP A 14 -8.28 -6.47 -1.48
C ASP A 14 -9.69 -6.47 -0.92
N ALA A 15 -9.87 -5.82 0.23
CA ALA A 15 -11.16 -5.62 0.86
C ALA A 15 -11.54 -4.15 0.82
N VAL A 16 -12.78 -3.86 0.44
CA VAL A 16 -13.33 -2.51 0.45
C VAL A 16 -14.65 -2.50 1.21
N GLN A 17 -14.82 -1.49 2.04
CA GLN A 17 -16.06 -1.23 2.76
C GLN A 17 -16.38 0.25 2.60
N SER A 18 -17.46 0.55 1.86
CA SER A 18 -17.99 1.90 1.84
C SER A 18 -18.45 2.29 3.26
N THR A 19 -18.41 3.57 3.60
CA THR A 19 -18.83 4.04 4.93
C THR A 19 -20.33 4.28 5.03
N SER A 20 -21.13 3.73 4.10
CA SER A 20 -22.58 3.76 4.24
C SER A 20 -22.98 2.75 5.32
N ILE A 21 -23.98 3.10 6.12
CA ILE A 21 -24.46 2.27 7.25
C ILE A 21 -24.86 0.85 6.80
N ASN A 22 -25.20 0.66 5.52
CA ASN A 22 -25.65 -0.62 4.97
C ASN A 22 -24.68 -1.29 3.98
N SER A 23 -23.47 -0.76 3.77
CA SER A 23 -22.56 -1.38 2.81
C SER A 23 -21.82 -2.59 3.40
N SER A 24 -22.00 -3.75 2.76
CA SER A 24 -21.21 -4.94 3.07
C SER A 24 -19.75 -4.75 2.67
N ARG A 25 -18.84 -5.30 3.49
CA ARG A 25 -17.43 -5.46 3.13
C ARG A 25 -17.36 -6.41 1.93
N ARG A 26 -16.71 -5.98 0.86
CA ARG A 26 -16.52 -6.76 -0.36
C ARG A 26 -15.03 -7.09 -0.49
N GLU A 27 -14.74 -8.34 -0.83
CA GLU A 27 -13.36 -8.83 -0.98
C GLU A 27 -13.16 -9.37 -2.39
N GLN A 28 -12.00 -9.07 -2.97
CA GLN A 28 -11.58 -9.63 -4.25
C GLN A 28 -10.17 -10.19 -4.11
N SER A 29 -9.99 -11.41 -4.62
CA SER A 29 -8.73 -12.15 -4.53
C SER A 29 -8.02 -12.14 -5.87
N TYR A 30 -6.71 -11.91 -5.84
CA TYR A 30 -5.84 -11.83 -6.99
C TYR A 30 -4.64 -12.74 -6.79
N LYS A 31 -4.41 -13.66 -7.72
CA LYS A 31 -3.21 -14.49 -7.67
C LYS A 31 -1.96 -13.64 -7.95
N VAL A 32 -0.92 -13.84 -7.15
CA VAL A 32 0.34 -13.11 -7.22
C VAL A 32 1.43 -14.05 -7.75
N GLY A 33 1.83 -13.83 -8.99
CA GLY A 33 2.75 -14.74 -9.69
C GLY A 33 2.07 -16.04 -10.08
N ASP A 34 2.88 -17.08 -10.27
CA ASP A 34 2.44 -18.40 -10.72
C ASP A 34 2.30 -19.38 -9.55
N ASP A 35 1.43 -20.38 -9.76
CA ASP A 35 1.34 -21.52 -8.85
C ASP A 35 2.63 -22.33 -8.91
N GLN A 36 3.16 -22.76 -7.77
CA GLN A 36 4.33 -23.62 -7.73
C GLN A 36 3.95 -25.02 -7.33
N HIS A 37 4.25 -25.98 -8.19
CA HIS A 37 4.07 -27.40 -7.94
C HIS A 37 5.34 -27.91 -7.27
N LEU A 38 5.25 -28.16 -5.97
CA LEU A 38 6.39 -28.56 -5.15
C LEU A 38 6.58 -30.08 -5.14
N TYR A 39 5.49 -30.82 -5.34
CA TYR A 39 5.53 -32.27 -5.44
C TYR A 39 4.39 -32.81 -6.29
N GLN A 40 4.68 -33.83 -7.08
CA GLN A 40 3.70 -34.61 -7.82
C GLN A 40 4.08 -36.09 -7.72
N ALA A 41 3.10 -36.96 -7.47
CA ALA A 41 3.34 -38.40 -7.43
C ALA A 41 3.93 -38.87 -8.78
N PRO A 42 4.93 -39.77 -8.76
CA PRO A 42 5.56 -40.27 -9.98
C PRO A 42 4.54 -40.93 -10.94
N PRO A 43 4.83 -40.93 -12.25
CA PRO A 43 4.00 -41.64 -13.22
C PRO A 43 3.71 -43.09 -12.79
N GLY A 44 2.46 -43.52 -12.92
CA GLY A 44 2.02 -44.86 -12.52
C GLY A 44 1.63 -45.00 -11.05
N LYS A 45 1.93 -44.01 -10.18
CA LYS A 45 1.45 -43.98 -8.79
C LYS A 45 0.38 -42.90 -8.60
N LYS A 46 -0.74 -43.27 -7.96
CA LYS A 46 -1.79 -42.29 -7.59
C LYS A 46 -1.37 -41.37 -6.44
N ALA A 47 -0.49 -41.85 -5.56
CA ALA A 47 0.06 -41.12 -4.42
C ALA A 47 1.26 -41.88 -3.84
N GLU A 48 2.05 -41.21 -3.00
CA GLU A 48 3.06 -41.83 -2.15
C GLU A 48 2.80 -41.57 -0.67
N GLU A 49 3.26 -42.48 0.18
CA GLU A 49 3.14 -42.34 1.63
C GLU A 49 4.32 -41.58 2.21
N PHE A 50 4.03 -40.50 2.92
CA PHE A 50 5.01 -39.67 3.64
C PHE A 50 4.68 -39.56 5.13
N MET A 51 5.72 -39.45 5.94
CA MET A 51 5.66 -39.00 7.34
C MET A 51 5.77 -37.48 7.43
N GLY A 52 6.53 -36.86 6.54
CA GLY A 52 6.71 -35.42 6.42
C GLY A 52 7.42 -35.04 5.12
N MET A 53 7.38 -33.77 4.76
CA MET A 53 8.04 -33.22 3.57
C MET A 53 8.58 -31.84 3.91
N ASP A 54 9.81 -31.55 3.51
CA ASP A 54 10.42 -30.22 3.52
C ASP A 54 10.67 -29.83 2.06
N LEU A 55 9.83 -28.92 1.56
CA LEU A 55 9.75 -28.55 0.16
C LEU A 55 10.14 -27.08 0.00
N PRO A 56 11.38 -26.78 -0.39
CA PRO A 56 11.81 -25.40 -0.61
C PRO A 56 11.07 -24.81 -1.82
N PHE A 57 10.71 -23.53 -1.72
CA PHE A 57 9.95 -22.81 -2.75
C PHE A 57 10.40 -21.36 -2.87
N ARG A 58 10.02 -20.69 -3.97
CA ARG A 58 10.41 -19.30 -4.25
C ARG A 58 9.32 -18.53 -4.97
N VAL A 59 8.59 -17.69 -4.25
CA VAL A 59 7.58 -16.83 -4.90
C VAL A 59 8.25 -15.61 -5.53
N LEU A 60 8.11 -15.45 -6.85
CA LEU A 60 8.54 -14.25 -7.57
C LEU A 60 7.45 -13.18 -7.48
N LEU A 61 7.74 -12.08 -6.80
CA LEU A 61 6.80 -10.97 -6.65
C LEU A 61 6.86 -10.02 -7.87
N PRO A 62 5.72 -9.68 -8.48
CA PRO A 62 5.68 -8.62 -9.49
C PRO A 62 6.10 -7.26 -8.90
N LYS A 63 6.84 -6.45 -9.66
CA LYS A 63 7.40 -5.15 -9.20
C LYS A 63 6.33 -4.16 -8.69
N SER A 64 5.12 -4.22 -9.26
CA SER A 64 4.02 -3.28 -8.99
C SER A 64 3.04 -3.72 -7.90
N GLN A 65 3.33 -4.80 -7.14
CA GLN A 65 2.40 -5.25 -6.09
C GLN A 65 2.25 -4.21 -4.97
N PRO A 66 1.03 -3.84 -4.56
CA PRO A 66 0.83 -2.89 -3.45
C PRO A 66 1.33 -3.46 -2.11
N GLY A 67 1.61 -2.60 -1.14
CA GLY A 67 1.95 -3.06 0.21
C GLY A 67 0.71 -3.61 0.96
N SER A 68 0.93 -4.47 1.95
CA SER A 68 -0.05 -4.82 2.96
C SER A 68 -0.39 -3.59 3.79
N ILE A 69 -1.62 -3.07 3.70
CA ILE A 69 -1.99 -1.79 4.30
C ILE A 69 -3.51 -1.67 4.53
N SER A 70 -3.92 -0.88 5.51
CA SER A 70 -5.34 -0.57 5.79
C SER A 70 -5.55 0.92 6.03
N LEU A 71 -6.61 1.48 5.45
CA LEU A 71 -7.03 2.87 5.69
C LEU A 71 -8.22 2.91 6.65
N ALA A 72 -8.17 3.83 7.61
CA ALA A 72 -9.32 4.34 8.37
C ALA A 72 -10.33 3.26 8.82
N LYS A 73 -9.94 2.44 9.80
CA LYS A 73 -10.77 1.37 10.40
C LYS A 73 -11.27 0.32 9.39
N GLY A 74 -10.51 0.04 8.33
CA GLY A 74 -10.83 -1.03 7.38
C GLY A 74 -11.70 -0.63 6.20
N ALA A 75 -11.81 0.67 5.89
CA ALA A 75 -12.54 1.14 4.72
C ALA A 75 -11.94 0.61 3.40
N VAL A 76 -10.61 0.49 3.35
CA VAL A 76 -9.88 -0.26 2.33
C VAL A 76 -8.75 -1.02 2.99
N GLU A 77 -8.48 -2.22 2.51
CA GLU A 77 -7.47 -3.11 3.06
C GLU A 77 -6.85 -3.97 1.94
N THR A 78 -5.53 -4.12 1.97
CA THR A 78 -4.79 -5.07 1.14
C THR A 78 -4.05 -6.04 2.05
N THR A 79 -4.29 -7.34 1.88
CA THR A 79 -3.60 -8.41 2.60
C THR A 79 -3.03 -9.44 1.63
N TYR A 80 -2.09 -10.26 2.10
CA TYR A 80 -1.56 -11.38 1.30
C TYR A 80 -1.63 -12.69 2.09
N ARG A 81 -2.03 -13.76 1.41
CA ARG A 81 -2.16 -15.11 1.98
C ARG A 81 -1.45 -16.10 1.07
N LEU A 82 -0.52 -16.87 1.64
CA LEU A 82 0.18 -17.96 0.98
C LEU A 82 -0.57 -19.25 1.24
N TYR A 83 -1.23 -19.78 0.22
CA TYR A 83 -2.01 -21.01 0.32
C TYR A 83 -1.14 -22.22 -0.02
N VAL A 84 -1.16 -23.21 0.86
CA VAL A 84 -0.60 -24.54 0.62
C VAL A 84 -1.76 -25.47 0.33
N SER A 85 -1.70 -26.17 -0.80
CA SER A 85 -2.72 -27.10 -1.27
C SER A 85 -2.14 -28.51 -1.30
N VAL A 86 -2.72 -29.42 -0.52
CA VAL A 86 -2.30 -30.83 -0.45
C VAL A 86 -3.43 -31.71 -0.97
N THR A 87 -3.17 -32.43 -2.06
CA THR A 87 -4.12 -33.43 -2.59
C THR A 87 -3.76 -34.80 -2.03
N LEU A 88 -4.74 -35.49 -1.44
CA LEU A 88 -4.56 -36.80 -0.82
C LEU A 88 -5.10 -37.90 -1.75
N ALA A 89 -4.55 -39.11 -1.67
CA ALA A 89 -4.97 -40.24 -2.51
C ALA A 89 -6.47 -40.57 -2.39
N ARG A 90 -7.03 -40.40 -1.19
CA ARG A 90 -8.43 -40.74 -0.86
C ARG A 90 -9.42 -39.63 -1.21
N SER A 91 -8.94 -38.41 -1.47
CA SER A 91 -9.79 -37.25 -1.76
C SER A 91 -9.28 -36.53 -2.99
N GLN A 92 -10.10 -36.48 -4.03
CA GLN A 92 -9.86 -35.65 -5.21
C GLN A 92 -9.84 -34.15 -4.85
N LYS A 93 -10.49 -33.75 -3.75
CA LYS A 93 -10.48 -32.36 -3.28
C LYS A 93 -9.20 -32.08 -2.49
N PRO A 94 -8.40 -31.08 -2.88
CA PRO A 94 -7.26 -30.63 -2.10
C PRO A 94 -7.71 -30.06 -0.75
N VAL A 95 -6.91 -30.33 0.28
CA VAL A 95 -6.97 -29.64 1.58
C VAL A 95 -6.12 -28.38 1.45
N PHE A 96 -6.63 -27.26 1.95
CA PHE A 96 -5.93 -25.98 1.90
C PHE A 96 -5.66 -25.48 3.31
N GLU A 97 -4.45 -24.97 3.51
CA GLU A 97 -4.07 -24.16 4.66
C GLU A 97 -3.45 -22.87 4.13
N TYR A 98 -3.56 -21.77 4.87
CA TYR A 98 -2.96 -20.51 4.45
C TYR A 98 -2.14 -19.87 5.56
N PHE A 99 -1.09 -19.19 5.14
CA PHE A 99 -0.19 -18.43 6.01
C PHE A 99 -0.22 -16.96 5.60
N PRO A 100 -0.38 -16.02 6.55
CA PRO A 100 -0.34 -14.60 6.21
C PRO A 100 1.05 -14.20 5.73
N VAL A 101 1.10 -13.38 4.67
CA VAL A 101 2.33 -12.77 4.16
C VAL A 101 2.17 -11.26 4.22
N ARG A 102 3.24 -10.59 4.63
CA ARG A 102 3.25 -9.15 4.83
C ARG A 102 4.25 -8.50 3.90
N ILE A 103 3.77 -7.62 3.04
CA ILE A 103 4.59 -6.87 2.09
C ILE A 103 4.63 -5.41 2.52
N LYS A 104 5.81 -4.88 2.82
CA LYS A 104 6.00 -3.45 3.06
C LYS A 104 6.59 -2.77 1.84
N ARG A 105 6.14 -1.55 1.57
CA ARG A 105 6.66 -0.72 0.49
C ARG A 105 7.21 0.59 1.03
N TYR A 106 8.38 0.96 0.53
CA TYR A 106 9.09 2.19 0.90
C TYR A 106 9.33 3.10 -0.31
N ASP A 107 8.73 2.82 -1.47
CA ASP A 107 8.94 3.58 -2.72
C ASP A 107 8.39 5.02 -2.70
N LYS A 108 7.63 5.36 -1.65
CA LYS A 108 6.92 6.63 -1.46
C LYS A 108 7.44 7.49 -0.30
N LEU A 109 8.53 7.09 0.35
CA LEU A 109 9.13 7.87 1.45
C LEU A 109 9.41 9.31 1.03
N SER A 110 9.05 10.27 1.88
CA SER A 110 9.17 11.71 1.60
C SER A 110 10.62 12.18 1.43
N LEU A 111 11.59 11.41 1.96
CA LEU A 111 13.02 11.68 1.86
C LEU A 111 13.64 11.45 0.48
N PHE A 112 12.94 10.75 -0.42
CA PHE A 112 13.52 10.46 -1.72
C PHE A 112 13.61 11.71 -2.57
N ARG A 113 14.78 11.90 -3.19
CA ARG A 113 15.11 13.07 -4.02
C ARG A 113 14.08 13.37 -5.10
N LYS A 114 13.45 12.33 -5.68
CA LYS A 114 12.37 12.47 -6.67
C LYS A 114 11.17 13.28 -6.17
N TYR A 115 10.98 13.38 -4.87
CA TYR A 115 9.89 14.13 -4.25
C TYR A 115 10.32 15.50 -3.70
N SER A 116 11.63 15.77 -3.64
CA SER A 116 12.19 17.06 -3.20
C SER A 116 12.31 18.07 -4.34
N THR A 117 11.99 17.69 -5.58
CA THR A 117 11.94 18.62 -6.71
C THR A 117 10.69 19.49 -6.60
N PRO A 118 10.81 20.83 -6.59
CA PRO A 118 9.66 21.71 -6.55
C PRO A 118 8.73 21.48 -7.73
N ARG A 119 7.42 21.59 -7.47
CA ARG A 119 6.39 21.47 -8.49
C ARG A 119 5.72 22.81 -8.69
N GLU A 120 5.91 23.36 -9.88
CA GLU A 120 5.32 24.64 -10.28
C GLU A 120 4.25 24.46 -11.34
N GLY A 121 3.37 25.46 -11.45
CA GLY A 121 2.37 25.52 -12.50
C GLY A 121 1.75 26.90 -12.62
N LYS A 122 1.11 27.13 -13.75
CA LYS A 122 0.41 28.36 -14.10
C LYS A 122 -0.98 28.03 -14.63
N VAL A 123 -1.98 28.75 -14.14
CA VAL A 123 -3.35 28.68 -14.63
C VAL A 123 -3.87 30.08 -14.89
N VAL A 124 -4.48 30.26 -16.05
CA VAL A 124 -5.16 31.51 -16.44
C VAL A 124 -6.65 31.32 -16.16
N SER A 125 -7.31 32.34 -15.62
CA SER A 125 -8.76 32.32 -15.44
C SER A 125 -9.47 32.13 -16.79
N SER A 126 -10.63 31.48 -16.81
CA SER A 126 -11.35 31.18 -18.06
C SER A 126 -11.80 32.42 -18.84
N ASP A 127 -11.91 33.57 -18.17
CA ASP A 127 -12.17 34.88 -18.77
C ASP A 127 -10.89 35.68 -19.08
N HIS A 128 -9.72 35.08 -18.86
CA HIS A 128 -8.39 35.64 -19.11
C HIS A 128 -8.09 36.95 -18.36
N ILE A 129 -8.76 37.23 -17.24
CA ILE A 129 -8.56 38.46 -16.46
C ILE A 129 -7.40 38.31 -15.46
N VAL A 130 -7.16 37.09 -14.96
CA VAL A 130 -6.20 36.82 -13.89
C VAL A 130 -5.34 35.60 -14.22
N ASP A 131 -4.04 35.72 -13.94
CA ASP A 131 -3.07 34.64 -13.96
C ASP A 131 -2.75 34.21 -12.52
N LEU A 132 -2.72 32.90 -12.27
CA LEU A 132 -2.32 32.32 -11.00
C LEU A 132 -1.15 31.37 -11.23
N ASP A 133 -0.01 31.69 -10.61
CA ASP A 133 1.18 30.84 -10.58
C ASP A 133 1.30 30.21 -9.19
N TYR A 134 1.75 28.96 -9.09
CA TYR A 134 2.05 28.32 -7.81
C TYR A 134 3.35 27.53 -7.87
N LEU A 135 3.93 27.30 -6.70
CA LEU A 135 5.06 26.42 -6.50
C LEU A 135 4.90 25.69 -5.16
N LEU A 136 4.99 24.37 -5.18
CA LEU A 136 5.13 23.52 -3.98
C LEU A 136 6.58 23.06 -3.87
N ASN A 137 7.17 23.13 -2.68
CA ASN A 137 8.59 22.83 -2.49
C ASN A 137 8.89 21.32 -2.59
N GLN A 138 7.91 20.48 -2.28
CA GLN A 138 8.01 19.03 -2.32
C GLN A 138 6.67 18.41 -2.70
N THR A 139 6.68 17.14 -3.10
CA THR A 139 5.51 16.43 -3.63
C THR A 139 5.18 15.14 -2.89
N SER A 140 5.95 14.77 -1.85
CA SER A 140 5.62 13.65 -0.97
C SER A 140 5.58 14.09 0.49
N PHE A 141 4.60 13.57 1.23
CA PHE A 141 4.31 13.96 2.61
C PHE A 141 3.86 12.75 3.43
N GLY A 142 4.34 12.66 4.66
CA GLY A 142 3.85 11.76 5.68
C GLY A 142 2.94 12.45 6.70
N PRO A 143 2.40 11.71 7.68
CA PRO A 143 1.69 12.27 8.82
C PRO A 143 2.54 13.32 9.55
N GLY A 144 1.98 14.51 9.77
CA GLY A 144 2.65 15.61 10.47
C GLY A 144 3.65 16.40 9.62
N ASP A 145 3.90 16.01 8.36
CA ASP A 145 4.78 16.77 7.48
C ASP A 145 4.11 18.10 7.06
N THR A 146 4.86 19.21 7.12
CA THR A 146 4.38 20.52 6.66
C THR A 146 4.51 20.66 5.14
N ILE A 147 3.38 20.93 4.47
CA ILE A 147 3.34 21.31 3.06
C ILE A 147 3.67 22.80 2.95
N THR A 148 4.76 23.11 2.23
CA THR A 148 5.24 24.47 2.02
C THR A 148 5.32 24.83 0.54
N GLY A 149 5.08 26.10 0.25
CA GLY A 149 5.13 26.62 -1.11
C GLY A 149 4.72 28.09 -1.16
N HIS A 150 4.39 28.55 -2.36
CA HIS A 150 3.82 29.88 -2.57
C HIS A 150 2.85 29.89 -3.74
N VAL A 151 1.93 30.85 -3.70
CA VAL A 151 1.02 31.17 -4.80
C VAL A 151 1.10 32.66 -5.09
N ARG A 152 1.07 33.00 -6.37
CA ARG A 152 1.15 34.37 -6.87
C ARG A 152 -0.01 34.61 -7.81
N ILE A 153 -0.72 35.70 -7.59
CA ILE A 153 -1.85 36.11 -8.44
C ILE A 153 -1.47 37.41 -9.14
N LYS A 154 -1.64 37.46 -10.46
CA LYS A 154 -1.32 38.62 -11.29
C LYS A 154 -2.54 39.00 -12.14
N PRO A 155 -2.84 40.30 -12.28
CA PRO A 155 -3.78 40.74 -13.30
C PRO A 155 -3.20 40.49 -14.69
N ASN A 156 -4.04 40.08 -15.65
CA ASN A 156 -3.64 40.05 -17.04
C ASN A 156 -3.43 41.50 -17.55
N PRO A 157 -2.24 41.84 -18.07
CA PRO A 157 -1.95 43.18 -18.60
C PRO A 157 -2.85 43.61 -19.76
N ASP A 158 -3.43 42.66 -20.51
CA ASP A 158 -4.29 42.96 -21.66
C ASP A 158 -5.66 43.56 -21.26
N TRP A 159 -6.06 43.38 -19.98
CA TRP A 159 -7.37 43.81 -19.47
C TRP A 159 -7.28 44.76 -18.26
N PRO A 160 -6.55 45.90 -18.36
CA PRO A 160 -6.20 46.73 -17.21
C PRO A 160 -7.41 47.37 -16.51
N THR A 161 -8.47 47.69 -17.25
CA THR A 161 -9.69 48.30 -16.70
C THR A 161 -10.55 47.30 -15.93
N ARG A 162 -10.59 46.04 -16.40
CA ARG A 162 -11.36 44.98 -15.77
C ARG A 162 -10.62 44.42 -14.56
N SER A 163 -9.32 44.15 -14.69
CA SER A 163 -8.49 43.59 -13.63
C SER A 163 -8.35 44.50 -12.41
N ARG A 164 -8.41 45.84 -12.59
CA ARG A 164 -8.37 46.81 -11.49
C ARG A 164 -9.59 46.75 -10.56
N LYS A 165 -10.72 46.24 -11.05
CA LYS A 165 -11.96 46.05 -10.25
C LYS A 165 -11.98 44.70 -9.52
N VAL A 166 -11.03 43.81 -9.81
CA VAL A 166 -10.99 42.47 -9.24
C VAL A 166 -10.53 42.53 -7.79
N LYS A 167 -11.31 41.87 -6.92
CA LYS A 167 -10.98 41.58 -5.53
C LYS A 167 -10.80 40.08 -5.35
N ILE A 168 -9.78 39.67 -4.62
CA ILE A 168 -9.65 38.31 -4.10
C ILE A 168 -10.67 38.20 -2.96
N GLN A 169 -11.79 37.52 -3.21
CA GLN A 169 -12.79 37.26 -2.17
C GLN A 169 -12.22 36.25 -1.17
N LYS A 170 -11.58 35.18 -1.67
CA LYS A 170 -10.94 34.17 -0.83
C LYS A 170 -9.87 33.41 -1.60
N LEU A 171 -8.65 33.38 -1.07
CA LEU A 171 -7.58 32.49 -1.50
C LEU A 171 -7.37 31.44 -0.41
N SER A 172 -7.45 30.17 -0.78
CA SER A 172 -7.34 29.08 0.18
C SER A 172 -6.63 27.86 -0.38
N VAL A 173 -6.02 27.09 0.52
CA VAL A 173 -5.40 25.80 0.28
C VAL A 173 -6.11 24.75 1.10
N GLN A 174 -6.26 23.55 0.56
CA GLN A 174 -6.81 22.40 1.29
C GLN A 174 -6.18 21.11 0.76
N ILE A 175 -6.12 20.07 1.58
CA ILE A 175 -5.72 18.73 1.14
C ILE A 175 -6.99 17.92 0.88
N ILE A 176 -7.05 17.23 -0.26
CA ILE A 176 -8.16 16.33 -0.60
C ILE A 176 -7.62 14.92 -0.79
N GLU A 177 -8.25 13.96 -0.13
CA GLU A 177 -8.15 12.53 -0.46
C GLU A 177 -9.26 12.15 -1.43
N LEU A 178 -8.90 11.43 -2.49
CA LEU A 178 -9.80 10.82 -3.44
C LEU A 178 -9.60 9.31 -3.39
N ILE A 179 -10.63 8.58 -2.99
CA ILE A 179 -10.69 7.12 -3.09
C ILE A 179 -11.59 6.77 -4.27
N THR A 180 -11.05 6.06 -5.25
CA THR A 180 -11.82 5.49 -6.35
C THR A 180 -11.95 4.00 -6.09
N PHE A 181 -13.18 3.48 -6.08
CA PHE A 181 -13.47 2.05 -5.98
C PHE A 181 -13.83 1.53 -7.38
N THR A 182 -13.17 0.45 -7.79
CA THR A 182 -13.38 -0.22 -9.07
C THR A 182 -13.68 -1.69 -8.79
N LEU A 183 -14.94 -2.01 -8.55
CA LEU A 183 -15.36 -3.38 -8.33
C LEU A 183 -15.66 -4.07 -9.67
N GLU A 184 -15.41 -5.37 -9.73
CA GLU A 184 -15.61 -6.15 -10.94
C GLU A 184 -17.07 -6.09 -11.42
N GLY A 185 -17.28 -5.65 -12.66
CA GLY A 185 -18.61 -5.50 -13.25
C GLY A 185 -19.37 -4.22 -12.88
N GLU A 186 -18.80 -3.32 -12.07
CA GLU A 186 -19.42 -2.06 -11.66
C GLU A 186 -18.68 -0.84 -12.24
N GLN A 187 -19.39 0.28 -12.36
CA GLN A 187 -18.76 1.56 -12.72
C GLN A 187 -17.94 2.09 -11.55
N PRO A 188 -16.79 2.74 -11.80
CA PRO A 188 -15.96 3.30 -10.74
C PRO A 188 -16.73 4.31 -9.87
N VAL A 189 -16.60 4.18 -8.55
CA VAL A 189 -17.22 5.09 -7.58
C VAL A 189 -16.15 5.94 -6.91
N GLU A 190 -16.27 7.26 -7.01
CA GLU A 190 -15.37 8.20 -6.35
C GLU A 190 -15.90 8.67 -4.99
N LYS A 191 -15.02 8.69 -4.00
CA LYS A 191 -15.28 9.28 -2.69
C LYS A 191 -14.21 10.28 -2.34
N LYS A 192 -14.62 11.53 -2.13
CA LYS A 192 -13.74 12.64 -1.78
C LYS A 192 -13.84 12.96 -0.29
N ARG A 193 -12.70 12.97 0.41
CA ARG A 193 -12.57 13.44 1.79
C ARG A 193 -11.69 14.69 1.79
N LYS A 194 -12.21 15.79 2.33
CA LYS A 194 -11.48 17.05 2.48
C LYS A 194 -10.88 17.08 3.87
N PHE A 195 -9.59 17.37 3.96
CA PHE A 195 -8.95 17.69 5.22
C PHE A 195 -9.04 19.20 5.47
N GLU A 196 -8.30 19.65 6.47
CA GLU A 196 -8.27 21.04 6.88
C GLU A 196 -8.01 22.01 5.72
N LYS A 197 -8.64 23.18 5.81
CA LYS A 197 -8.59 24.24 4.80
C LYS A 197 -7.98 25.48 5.42
N HIS A 198 -6.87 25.94 4.86
CA HIS A 198 -6.19 27.17 5.26
C HIS A 198 -6.59 28.32 4.33
N VAL A 199 -6.94 29.48 4.88
CA VAL A 199 -7.21 30.71 4.11
C VAL A 199 -5.96 31.59 4.08
N LEU A 200 -5.37 31.80 2.90
CA LEU A 200 -4.11 32.54 2.73
C LEU A 200 -4.32 34.05 2.58
N ALA A 201 -5.45 34.44 1.99
CA ALA A 201 -5.85 35.82 1.81
C ALA A 201 -7.37 35.88 1.68
N GLN A 202 -7.99 36.94 2.19
CA GLN A 202 -9.43 37.12 2.12
C GLN A 202 -9.74 38.61 2.00
N ASP A 203 -10.70 38.93 1.14
CA ASP A 203 -11.25 40.26 0.98
C ASP A 203 -10.21 41.37 0.65
N ILE A 204 -9.24 41.08 -0.21
CA ILE A 204 -8.16 42.02 -0.60
C ILE A 204 -8.26 42.40 -2.08
N ARG A 205 -8.02 43.67 -2.44
CA ARG A 205 -8.02 44.11 -3.84
C ARG A 205 -6.81 43.55 -4.58
N LEU A 206 -7.01 43.05 -5.80
CA LEU A 206 -5.93 42.46 -6.58
C LEU A 206 -4.80 43.47 -6.85
N SER A 207 -5.13 44.75 -7.04
CA SER A 207 -4.14 45.82 -7.23
C SER A 207 -3.15 45.99 -6.06
N GLU A 208 -3.53 45.61 -4.85
CA GLU A 208 -2.69 45.77 -3.65
C GLU A 208 -1.68 44.63 -3.47
N VAL A 209 -1.98 43.47 -4.07
CA VAL A 209 -1.21 42.22 -3.93
C VAL A 209 -0.75 41.64 -5.26
N ALA A 210 -0.96 42.36 -6.36
CA ALA A 210 -0.56 41.94 -7.70
C ALA A 210 0.91 41.53 -7.72
N GLY A 211 1.16 40.26 -8.05
CA GLY A 211 2.51 39.71 -8.13
C GLY A 211 3.19 39.40 -6.79
N LYS A 212 2.57 39.69 -5.64
CA LYS A 212 3.08 39.27 -4.32
C LYS A 212 2.94 37.76 -4.14
N LEU A 213 3.89 37.19 -3.42
CA LEU A 213 3.88 35.77 -3.05
C LEU A 213 3.08 35.59 -1.77
N HIS A 214 2.02 34.80 -1.82
CA HIS A 214 1.31 34.31 -0.65
C HIS A 214 1.90 32.96 -0.26
N LYS A 215 2.43 32.87 0.98
CA LYS A 215 3.06 31.65 1.48
C LYS A 215 2.01 30.57 1.73
N ILE A 216 2.26 29.35 1.26
CA ILE A 216 1.48 28.16 1.60
C ILE A 216 2.17 27.48 2.77
N VAL A 217 1.45 27.28 3.87
CA VAL A 217 1.86 26.47 5.04
C VAL A 217 0.64 25.73 5.54
N ILE A 218 0.62 24.40 5.38
CA ILE A 218 -0.44 23.53 5.89
C ILE A 218 0.17 22.20 6.30
N ASP A 219 -0.18 21.70 7.47
CA ASP A 219 0.33 20.42 7.96
C ASP A 219 -0.52 19.26 7.43
N PHE A 220 0.14 18.17 7.04
CA PHE A 220 -0.54 16.95 6.68
C PHE A 220 -1.10 16.29 7.95
N PRO A 221 -2.38 15.89 7.97
CA PRO A 221 -3.04 15.42 9.19
C PRO A 221 -2.35 14.17 9.77
N SER A 222 -1.95 14.28 11.04
CA SER A 222 -1.54 13.17 11.89
C SER A 222 -2.67 12.82 12.84
N SER A 223 -3.60 11.94 12.46
CA SER A 223 -4.54 11.41 13.46
C SER A 223 -3.80 10.40 14.35
N GLU A 224 -3.83 10.56 15.66
CA GLU A 224 -3.31 9.53 16.54
C GLU A 224 -4.14 8.25 16.33
N ILE A 225 -3.51 7.09 16.12
CA ILE A 225 -4.17 5.78 16.22
C ILE A 225 -4.40 5.48 17.71
N ARG A 226 -5.02 6.41 18.43
CA ARG A 226 -5.45 6.22 19.80
C ARG A 226 -6.93 5.93 19.76
N ASN A 227 -7.27 4.68 20.05
CA ASN A 227 -8.60 4.38 20.55
C ASN A 227 -8.83 5.21 21.82
N ARG A 228 -10.08 5.60 22.06
CA ARG A 228 -10.53 6.46 23.16
C ARG A 228 -10.11 5.96 24.55
N ASP A 229 -9.65 4.71 24.64
CA ASP A 229 -9.27 3.99 25.86
C ASP A 229 -7.76 3.76 26.01
N GLY A 230 -6.92 4.31 25.11
CA GLY A 230 -5.45 4.17 25.20
C GLY A 230 -4.90 2.76 24.93
N VAL A 231 -5.75 1.82 24.51
CA VAL A 231 -5.37 0.44 24.20
C VAL A 231 -5.07 0.30 22.71
N VAL A 232 -3.84 -0.13 22.39
CA VAL A 232 -3.46 -0.60 21.06
C VAL A 232 -3.89 -2.07 20.94
N PRO A 233 -4.75 -2.44 19.97
CA PRO A 233 -5.12 -3.82 19.76
C PRO A 233 -3.86 -4.67 19.54
N GLN A 234 -3.81 -5.86 20.15
CA GLN A 234 -2.75 -6.83 19.88
C GLN A 234 -2.73 -7.09 18.37
N GLN A 235 -1.63 -6.75 17.71
CA GLN A 235 -1.52 -6.86 16.25
C GLN A 235 -1.65 -8.33 15.86
N ASP A 236 -2.78 -8.69 15.26
CA ASP A 236 -2.89 -9.94 14.55
C ASP A 236 -1.89 -9.91 13.38
N GLN A 237 -1.06 -10.93 13.26
CA GLN A 237 -0.12 -11.08 12.16
C GLN A 237 -0.85 -11.20 10.81
N SER A 238 -2.14 -11.55 10.82
CA SER A 238 -3.03 -11.55 9.67
C SER A 238 -3.46 -10.15 9.20
N LEU A 239 -3.32 -9.13 10.05
CA LEU A 239 -3.74 -7.76 9.79
C LEU A 239 -2.57 -6.91 9.25
N PRO A 240 -2.85 -5.96 8.34
CA PRO A 240 -1.88 -4.94 7.96
C PRO A 240 -1.44 -4.15 9.19
N LEU A 241 -0.12 -3.89 9.30
CA LEU A 241 0.52 -3.33 10.50
C LEU A 241 -0.08 -2.02 10.99
N ASP A 242 -0.59 -1.23 10.08
CA ASP A 242 -0.80 0.18 10.29
C ASP A 242 -2.18 0.52 9.73
N SER A 243 -3.15 0.76 10.61
CA SER A 243 -4.28 1.60 10.22
C SER A 243 -3.72 3.00 10.00
N CYS A 244 -3.27 3.29 8.79
CA CYS A 244 -2.59 4.54 8.49
C CYS A 244 -3.60 5.68 8.36
N ASN A 245 -3.14 6.90 8.61
CA ASN A 245 -3.93 8.12 8.40
C ASN A 245 -4.08 8.47 6.91
N GLY A 246 -3.13 8.04 6.10
CA GLY A 246 -3.16 8.18 4.66
C GLY A 246 -1.99 7.47 3.99
N PHE A 247 -2.22 7.05 2.75
CA PHE A 247 -1.19 6.51 1.86
C PHE A 247 -1.69 6.55 0.43
N THR A 248 -0.84 6.94 -0.51
CA THR A 248 -1.16 6.84 -1.93
C THR A 248 -1.02 5.40 -2.36
N THR A 249 -2.00 4.82 -3.04
CA THR A 249 -1.87 3.49 -3.66
C THR A 249 -2.75 3.33 -4.89
N THR A 250 -2.45 2.32 -5.69
CA THR A 250 -3.29 1.89 -6.81
C THR A 250 -3.30 0.37 -6.83
N THR A 251 -4.49 -0.19 -6.77
CA THR A 251 -4.77 -1.62 -6.93
C THR A 251 -5.80 -1.78 -8.06
N GLN A 252 -6.18 -3.02 -8.35
CA GLN A 252 -7.26 -3.32 -9.29
C GLN A 252 -8.64 -2.93 -8.72
N THR A 253 -8.82 -3.03 -7.40
CA THR A 253 -10.09 -2.77 -6.72
C THR A 253 -10.27 -1.33 -6.27
N TYR A 254 -9.19 -0.62 -5.97
CA TYR A 254 -9.27 0.74 -5.48
C TYR A 254 -8.00 1.55 -5.76
N LYS A 255 -8.17 2.87 -5.78
CA LYS A 255 -7.09 3.84 -5.95
C LYS A 255 -7.25 4.93 -4.91
N ILE A 256 -6.15 5.27 -4.23
CA ILE A 256 -6.12 6.34 -3.22
C ILE A 256 -5.14 7.40 -3.69
N GLU A 257 -5.66 8.59 -3.92
CA GLU A 257 -4.91 9.76 -4.40
C GLU A 257 -5.09 10.93 -3.45
N TYR A 258 -4.10 11.81 -3.43
CA TYR A 258 -4.13 13.02 -2.64
C TYR A 258 -3.78 14.21 -3.52
N PHE A 259 -4.45 15.33 -3.25
CA PHE A 259 -4.28 16.56 -3.98
C PHE A 259 -4.12 17.72 -2.99
N VAL A 260 -3.16 18.61 -3.28
CA VAL A 260 -3.16 19.96 -2.72
C VAL A 260 -3.99 20.81 -3.64
N VAL A 261 -5.11 21.30 -3.12
CA VAL A 261 -6.08 22.07 -3.88
C VAL A 261 -5.99 23.54 -3.51
N ILE A 262 -5.54 24.35 -4.47
CA ILE A 262 -5.43 25.82 -4.35
C ILE A 262 -6.66 26.42 -5.01
N LYS A 263 -7.46 27.18 -4.26
CA LYS A 263 -8.69 27.83 -4.75
C LYS A 263 -8.62 29.33 -4.53
N ALA A 264 -8.80 30.08 -5.60
CA ALA A 264 -8.92 31.53 -5.61
C ALA A 264 -10.32 31.92 -6.11
N ASN A 265 -11.11 32.50 -5.21
CA ASN A 265 -12.41 33.09 -5.52
C ASN A 265 -12.26 34.58 -5.75
N PHE A 266 -12.85 35.09 -6.83
CA PHE A 266 -12.71 36.48 -7.23
C PHE A 266 -14.05 37.20 -7.36
N SER A 267 -14.05 38.51 -7.17
CA SER A 267 -15.15 39.37 -7.64
C SER A 267 -14.88 39.82 -9.08
N HIS A 268 -15.93 39.90 -9.90
CA HIS A 268 -15.86 40.39 -11.29
C HIS A 268 -14.88 39.62 -12.20
N CYS A 269 -14.49 38.41 -11.81
CA CYS A 269 -13.61 37.49 -12.53
C CYS A 269 -14.03 36.06 -12.21
N LYS A 270 -13.81 35.13 -13.13
CA LYS A 270 -14.03 33.70 -12.90
C LYS A 270 -13.02 33.14 -11.89
N ASP A 271 -13.52 32.26 -11.03
CA ASP A 271 -12.71 31.56 -10.03
C ASP A 271 -11.69 30.64 -10.67
N VAL A 272 -10.59 30.41 -9.95
CA VAL A 272 -9.51 29.49 -10.36
C VAL A 272 -9.33 28.42 -9.30
N SER A 273 -9.21 27.16 -9.73
CA SER A 273 -8.90 26.00 -8.89
C SER A 273 -7.78 25.20 -9.53
N ILE A 274 -6.80 24.82 -8.73
CA ILE A 274 -5.72 23.92 -9.11
C ILE A 274 -5.77 22.72 -8.20
N ASP A 275 -5.77 21.53 -8.80
CA ASP A 275 -5.70 20.26 -8.09
C ASP A 275 -4.33 19.65 -8.38
N GLN A 276 -3.34 19.94 -7.52
CA GLN A 276 -1.97 19.45 -7.70
C GLN A 276 -1.82 18.08 -7.01
N PRO A 277 -1.56 16.98 -7.76
CA PRO A 277 -1.33 15.68 -7.15
C PRO A 277 -0.12 15.70 -6.21
N ILE A 278 -0.25 15.01 -5.08
CA ILE A 278 0.84 14.72 -4.15
C ILE A 278 0.86 13.23 -3.80
N VAL A 279 2.03 12.76 -3.40
CA VAL A 279 2.23 11.41 -2.88
C VAL A 279 2.15 11.45 -1.36
N VAL A 280 1.45 10.49 -0.78
CA VAL A 280 1.35 10.33 0.68
C VAL A 280 1.98 9.01 1.08
N THR A 281 2.88 9.07 2.05
CA THR A 281 3.50 7.93 2.70
C THR A 281 2.84 7.69 4.07
N PRO A 282 2.71 6.43 4.53
CA PRO A 282 2.19 6.17 5.87
C PRO A 282 3.17 6.53 7.00
N PHE A 283 4.43 6.79 6.67
CA PHE A 283 5.51 7.04 7.61
C PHE A 283 5.75 8.54 7.79
N ASP A 284 5.91 9.00 9.02
CA ASP A 284 6.33 10.38 9.33
C ASP A 284 7.80 10.61 8.95
N HIS A 285 8.24 11.87 8.97
CA HIS A 285 9.62 12.23 8.60
C HIS A 285 10.68 11.50 9.45
N VAL A 286 10.44 11.36 10.76
CA VAL A 286 11.38 10.73 11.70
C VAL A 286 11.57 9.25 11.37
N MET A 287 10.46 8.54 11.11
CA MET A 287 10.48 7.13 10.72
C MET A 287 11.08 6.94 9.32
N CYS A 288 10.82 7.86 8.38
CA CYS A 288 11.50 7.83 7.10
C CYS A 288 13.02 7.89 7.28
N MET A 289 13.52 8.75 8.18
CA MET A 289 14.95 8.93 8.43
C MET A 289 15.57 7.69 9.06
N SER A 290 14.89 7.07 10.03
CA SER A 290 15.39 5.86 10.69
C SER A 290 15.42 4.65 9.75
N LEU A 291 14.44 4.54 8.85
CA LEU A 291 14.35 3.43 7.89
C LEU A 291 15.38 3.52 6.75
N LYS A 292 15.87 4.72 6.44
CA LYS A 292 16.72 4.96 5.25
C LYS A 292 17.91 3.99 5.18
N LYS A 293 18.70 3.90 6.24
CA LYS A 293 19.90 3.04 6.27
C LYS A 293 19.53 1.56 6.13
N ALA A 294 18.52 1.11 6.87
CA ALA A 294 18.08 -0.29 6.81
C ALA A 294 17.59 -0.68 5.40
N ILE A 295 16.94 0.24 4.69
CA ILE A 295 16.52 0.03 3.30
C ILE A 295 17.74 -0.04 2.37
N GLU A 296 18.71 0.87 2.54
CA GLU A 296 19.95 0.88 1.74
C GLU A 296 20.74 -0.43 1.92
N ASP A 297 20.90 -0.88 3.16
CA ASP A 297 21.58 -2.14 3.50
C ASP A 297 20.83 -3.35 2.91
N ALA A 298 19.51 -3.42 3.07
CA ALA A 298 18.69 -4.50 2.52
C ALA A 298 18.71 -4.54 0.98
N VAL A 299 18.74 -3.38 0.33
CA VAL A 299 18.87 -3.29 -1.14
C VAL A 299 20.27 -3.74 -1.59
N ALA A 300 21.32 -3.41 -0.85
CA ALA A 300 22.67 -3.86 -1.15
C ALA A 300 22.79 -5.38 -1.01
N GLU A 301 22.28 -5.94 0.08
CA GLU A 301 22.23 -7.40 0.32
C GLU A 301 21.43 -8.11 -0.79
N ALA A 302 20.25 -7.60 -1.14
CA ALA A 302 19.41 -8.18 -2.19
C ALA A 302 20.09 -8.17 -3.57
N LYS A 303 20.99 -7.20 -3.84
CA LYS A 303 21.79 -7.17 -5.07
C LYS A 303 22.92 -8.20 -5.08
N LEU A 304 23.48 -8.53 -3.91
CA LEU A 304 24.52 -9.56 -3.77
C LEU A 304 23.94 -10.97 -3.94
N LEU A 305 22.68 -11.16 -3.57
CA LEU A 305 21.94 -12.42 -3.68
C LEU A 305 21.45 -12.74 -5.11
N GLU A 306 22.25 -12.43 -6.14
CA GLU A 306 21.97 -12.73 -7.56
C GLU A 306 21.40 -14.16 -7.81
N PRO A 307 20.65 -14.38 -8.91
CA PRO A 307 19.46 -15.26 -8.97
C PRO A 307 19.67 -16.77 -8.76
N ASN A 308 20.93 -17.23 -8.67
CA ASN A 308 21.31 -18.63 -8.49
C ASN A 308 21.45 -19.00 -7.01
N ILE A 309 20.46 -18.64 -6.20
CA ILE A 309 20.29 -19.30 -4.90
C ILE A 309 19.94 -20.75 -5.22
N LEU A 310 20.92 -21.65 -5.12
CA LEU A 310 20.68 -23.09 -5.17
C LEU A 310 19.76 -23.42 -4.00
N PHE A 311 18.51 -23.76 -4.31
CA PHE A 311 17.63 -24.32 -3.30
C PHE A 311 18.24 -25.63 -2.82
N SER A 312 18.15 -25.89 -1.52
CA SER A 312 18.39 -27.23 -1.03
C SER A 312 17.46 -28.21 -1.74
N GLU A 313 17.90 -29.44 -1.98
CA GLU A 313 17.01 -30.44 -2.55
C GLU A 313 15.81 -30.69 -1.61
N PRO A 314 14.61 -30.94 -2.16
CA PRO A 314 13.45 -31.35 -1.37
C PRO A 314 13.78 -32.55 -0.47
N ARG A 315 13.44 -32.47 0.82
CA ARG A 315 13.62 -33.58 1.75
C ARG A 315 12.29 -34.28 1.97
N LEU A 316 12.23 -35.54 1.56
CA LEU A 316 11.03 -36.36 1.67
C LEU A 316 11.27 -37.42 2.74
N TYR A 317 10.41 -37.48 3.74
CA TYR A 317 10.53 -38.43 4.85
C TYR A 317 9.49 -39.54 4.67
N ARG A 318 9.89 -40.70 4.12
CA ARG A 318 9.00 -41.86 3.95
C ARG A 318 9.06 -42.80 5.16
N PRO A 319 8.01 -43.59 5.45
CA PRO A 319 8.00 -44.52 6.58
C PRO A 319 9.19 -45.48 6.65
N HIS A 320 9.79 -45.82 5.51
CA HIS A 320 10.87 -46.79 5.41
C HIS A 320 12.27 -46.14 5.33
N ASP A 321 12.35 -44.81 5.23
CA ASP A 321 13.64 -44.12 5.09
C ASP A 321 14.31 -43.95 6.46
N MET A 322 15.60 -44.28 6.55
CA MET A 322 16.36 -44.21 7.80
C MET A 322 16.46 -42.77 8.35
N ASN A 323 16.37 -41.78 7.45
CA ASN A 323 16.42 -40.35 7.79
C ASN A 323 15.08 -39.80 8.30
N SER A 324 13.98 -40.56 8.21
CA SER A 324 12.65 -40.11 8.65
C SER A 324 12.52 -39.91 10.15
N TYR A 325 13.37 -40.56 10.95
CA TYR A 325 13.43 -40.33 12.39
C TYR A 325 14.01 -38.94 12.74
N MET A 326 14.80 -38.33 11.84
CA MET A 326 15.28 -36.96 12.03
C MET A 326 14.15 -35.94 12.09
N LEU A 327 13.00 -36.22 11.45
CA LEU A 327 11.80 -35.38 11.53
C LEU A 327 11.32 -35.19 12.98
N TYR A 328 11.52 -36.20 13.84
CA TYR A 328 11.16 -36.14 15.26
C TYR A 328 12.34 -35.77 16.18
N GLY A 329 13.50 -35.42 15.61
CA GLY A 329 14.72 -35.16 16.37
C GLY A 329 15.30 -36.42 17.04
N VAL A 330 15.01 -37.61 16.49
CA VAL A 330 15.48 -38.89 17.03
C VAL A 330 16.42 -39.56 16.03
N GLN A 331 17.52 -40.13 16.51
CA GLN A 331 18.40 -40.97 15.70
C GLN A 331 18.10 -42.44 15.99
N ARG A 332 18.01 -43.26 14.94
CA ARG A 332 17.80 -44.70 15.10
C ARG A 332 19.07 -45.34 15.68
N VAL A 333 19.03 -45.72 16.96
CA VAL A 333 20.09 -46.51 17.60
C VAL A 333 19.63 -47.97 17.66
N GLY A 334 20.19 -48.81 16.79
CA GLY A 334 19.96 -50.26 16.76
C GLY A 334 18.76 -50.75 15.91
N SER A 335 18.79 -52.04 15.56
CA SER A 335 17.66 -52.73 14.92
C SER A 335 16.66 -53.16 16.00
N LEU A 336 15.50 -52.51 16.05
CA LEU A 336 14.42 -52.90 16.96
C LEU A 336 13.27 -53.60 16.21
N SER A 337 12.89 -54.72 16.81
CA SER A 337 11.76 -55.59 16.53
C SER A 337 10.45 -54.83 16.23
N SER A 338 9.63 -55.45 15.39
CA SER A 338 8.40 -55.00 14.70
C SER A 338 7.25 -54.36 15.52
N SER A 339 7.43 -53.89 16.76
CA SER A 339 6.31 -53.52 17.64
C SER A 339 6.23 -52.05 18.11
N ALA A 340 7.11 -51.14 17.68
CA ALA A 340 7.06 -49.75 18.15
C ALA A 340 6.04 -48.89 17.37
N LYS A 341 4.98 -48.42 18.05
CA LYS A 341 4.00 -47.47 17.51
C LYS A 341 4.55 -46.03 17.52
N PRO A 342 4.47 -45.28 16.41
CA PRO A 342 4.95 -43.90 16.37
C PRO A 342 4.05 -42.95 17.17
N LYS A 343 4.65 -42.07 17.98
CA LYS A 343 4.00 -40.90 18.60
C LYS A 343 4.33 -39.65 17.79
N VAL A 344 3.33 -38.81 17.55
CA VAL A 344 3.45 -37.55 16.79
C VAL A 344 3.87 -36.42 17.74
N VAL A 345 4.90 -35.67 17.35
CA VAL A 345 5.26 -34.38 17.96
C VAL A 345 5.22 -33.34 16.86
N ILE A 346 4.48 -32.25 17.09
CA ILE A 346 4.38 -31.10 16.19
C ILE A 346 5.32 -30.02 16.75
N ARG A 347 6.15 -29.43 15.88
CA ARG A 347 6.99 -28.25 16.19
C ARG A 347 6.49 -27.06 15.43
#